data_AF-A0A4U2Z1T3-F1
#
_entry.id   AF-A0A4U2Z1T3-F1
#
_cell.length_a   1.000
_cell.length_b   1.000
_cell.length_c   1.000
_cell.angle_alpha   90.00
_cell.angle_beta   90.00
_cell.angle_gamma   90.00
#
_symmetry.space_group_name_H-M   'P 1'
#
loop_
_entity.id
_entity.type
_entity.pdbx_description
1 polymer ?
#
loop_
_entity_poly.entity_id
_entity_poly.type
_entity_poly.pdbx_seq_one_letter_code
_entity_poly.pdbx_strand_id
1 'polypeptide(L)'
;MGNIYRAQNVTAYLIYELNESHHFVNNMAIQYLLSTVESKWQQTFGHSAFEEIVYAKEEGYTVKEVFEEYKVHGTDHIALPATEYYLQYGSFQLIERTYAIPNFTQEEIKLVQSALAQYRYRLFLLAS
;
A
#
# COMPACT_ATOMS: atom_id res chain seq x y z
N MET A 1 15.48 -12.04 -6.44
CA MET A 1 14.25 -12.42 -7.15
C MET A 1 13.12 -11.82 -6.34
N GLY A 2 12.33 -10.92 -6.92
CA GLY A 2 11.27 -10.23 -6.17
C GLY A 2 10.06 -11.14 -5.98
N ASN A 3 9.43 -11.07 -4.83
CA ASN A 3 8.15 -11.71 -4.60
C ASN A 3 7.02 -10.84 -5.17
N ILE A 4 5.85 -11.47 -5.34
CA ILE A 4 4.60 -10.80 -5.70
C ILE A 4 3.74 -10.81 -4.45
N TYR A 5 3.12 -9.69 -4.14
CA TYR A 5 2.31 -9.48 -2.94
C TYR A 5 0.92 -8.97 -3.30
N ARG A 6 -0.03 -9.18 -2.40
CA ARG A 6 -1.29 -8.45 -2.48
C ARG A 6 -1.08 -6.97 -2.20
N ALA A 7 -1.62 -6.11 -3.05
CA ALA A 7 -1.56 -4.67 -2.91
C ALA A 7 -2.16 -4.20 -1.58
N GLN A 8 -3.18 -4.90 -1.06
CA GLN A 8 -3.75 -4.62 0.26
C GLN A 8 -2.74 -4.83 1.41
N ASN A 9 -1.92 -5.88 1.34
CA ASN A 9 -0.88 -6.14 2.34
C ASN A 9 0.20 -5.05 2.27
N VAL A 10 0.66 -4.71 1.06
CA VAL A 10 1.64 -3.62 0.87
C VAL A 10 1.08 -2.28 1.36
N THR A 11 -0.20 -2.02 1.10
CA THR A 11 -0.91 -0.83 1.60
C THR A 11 -0.94 -0.78 3.13
N ALA A 12 -1.21 -1.92 3.79
CA ALA A 12 -1.21 -1.99 5.25
C ALA A 12 0.16 -1.59 5.82
N TYR A 13 1.25 -2.12 5.24
CA TYR A 13 2.59 -1.72 5.62
C TYR A 13 2.85 -0.21 5.46
N LEU A 14 2.45 0.37 4.32
CA LEU A 14 2.60 1.81 4.06
C LEU A 14 1.83 2.66 5.08
N ILE A 15 0.60 2.28 5.42
CA ILE A 15 -0.23 2.99 6.40
C ILE A 15 0.41 2.92 7.79
N TYR A 16 0.88 1.74 8.22
CA TYR A 16 1.56 1.60 9.51
C TYR A 16 2.79 2.51 9.60
N GLU A 17 3.67 2.48 8.60
CA GLU A 17 4.90 3.29 8.57
C GLU A 17 4.63 4.80 8.55
N LEU A 18 3.58 5.24 7.87
CA LEU A 18 3.21 6.66 7.83
C LEU A 18 2.57 7.10 9.14
N ASN A 19 1.73 6.26 9.75
CA ASN A 19 1.08 6.58 11.02
C ASN A 19 2.06 6.58 12.19
N GLU A 20 3.00 5.63 12.23
CA GLU A 20 4.08 5.61 13.23
C GLU A 20 4.97 6.87 13.14
N SER A 21 5.12 7.41 11.93
CA SER A 21 5.89 8.64 11.69
C SER A 21 5.02 9.91 11.66
N HIS A 22 3.74 9.83 12.03
CA HIS A 22 2.77 10.92 12.05
C HIS A 22 2.63 11.68 10.71
N HIS A 23 2.77 10.99 9.58
CA HIS A 23 2.58 11.56 8.25
C HIS A 23 1.15 11.32 7.75
N PHE A 24 0.63 12.32 7.04
CA PHE A 24 -0.68 12.24 6.42
C PHE A 24 -0.70 11.22 5.27
N VAL A 25 -1.68 10.32 5.33
CA VAL A 25 -2.03 9.36 4.27
C VAL A 25 -3.54 9.34 4.06
N ASN A 26 -3.98 9.43 2.80
CA ASN A 26 -5.36 9.26 2.36
C ASN A 26 -5.41 8.34 1.13
N ASN A 27 -6.59 8.06 0.59
CA ASN A 27 -6.75 7.11 -0.53
C ASN A 27 -5.89 7.49 -1.75
N MET A 28 -5.84 8.77 -2.12
CA MET A 28 -5.03 9.24 -3.25
C MET A 28 -3.52 9.11 -2.98
N ALA A 29 -3.08 9.38 -1.74
CA ALA A 29 -1.70 9.18 -1.34
C ALA A 29 -1.28 7.70 -1.41
N ILE A 30 -2.18 6.79 -1.03
CA ILE A 30 -1.95 5.34 -1.14
C ILE A 30 -1.73 4.95 -2.60
N GLN A 31 -2.61 5.41 -3.53
CA GLN A 31 -2.45 5.09 -4.96
C GLN A 31 -1.11 5.60 -5.51
N TYR A 32 -0.69 6.81 -5.11
CA TYR A 32 0.62 7.36 -5.49
C TYR A 32 1.80 6.55 -4.90
N LEU A 33 1.70 6.10 -3.66
CA LEU A 33 2.73 5.27 -3.04
C LEU A 33 2.83 3.92 -3.73
N LEU A 34 1.69 3.26 -3.99
CA LEU A 34 1.65 2.00 -4.72
C LEU A 34 2.23 2.15 -6.13
N SER A 35 1.95 3.24 -6.83
CA SER A 35 2.54 3.50 -8.15
C SER A 35 4.06 3.67 -8.10
N THR A 36 4.55 4.32 -7.04
CA THR A 36 5.99 4.54 -6.84
C THR A 36 6.69 3.23 -6.48
N VAL A 37 6.07 2.41 -5.63
CA VAL A 37 6.54 1.06 -5.29
C VAL A 37 6.59 0.21 -6.55
N GLU A 38 5.51 0.15 -7.34
CA GLU A 38 5.44 -0.63 -8.57
C GLU A 38 6.54 -0.23 -9.56
N SER A 39 6.68 1.08 -9.83
CA SER A 39 7.68 1.57 -10.78
C SER A 39 9.10 1.16 -10.37
N LYS A 40 9.44 1.30 -9.08
CA LYS A 40 10.73 0.87 -8.55
C LYS A 40 10.87 -0.66 -8.58
N TRP A 41 9.80 -1.40 -8.33
CA TRP A 41 9.79 -2.87 -8.37
C TRP A 41 10.10 -3.37 -9.79
N GLN A 42 9.39 -2.83 -10.77
CA GLN A 42 9.56 -3.17 -12.18
C GLN A 42 10.98 -2.84 -12.66
N GLN A 43 11.55 -1.71 -12.21
CA GLN A 43 12.94 -1.34 -12.51
C GLN A 43 13.96 -2.29 -11.89
N THR A 44 13.70 -2.80 -10.68
CA THR A 44 14.65 -3.61 -9.92
C THR A 44 14.57 -5.09 -10.25
N PHE A 45 13.35 -5.62 -10.39
CA PHE A 45 13.06 -7.05 -10.53
C PHE A 45 12.48 -7.44 -11.89
N GLY A 46 12.08 -6.48 -12.72
CA GLY A 46 11.58 -6.72 -14.08
C GLY A 46 10.13 -7.22 -14.15
N HIS A 47 9.41 -7.25 -13.03
CA HIS A 47 8.01 -7.68 -12.94
C HIS A 47 7.23 -6.83 -11.93
N SER A 48 5.91 -7.02 -11.89
CA SER A 48 5.02 -6.30 -10.98
C SER A 48 5.23 -6.72 -9.51
N ALA A 49 5.01 -5.77 -8.60
CA ALA A 49 4.96 -6.03 -7.16
C ALA A 49 3.63 -6.68 -6.72
N PHE A 50 2.57 -6.51 -7.52
CA PHE A 50 1.20 -6.77 -7.12
C PHE A 50 0.56 -7.95 -7.85
N GLU A 51 -0.28 -8.71 -7.14
CA GLU A 51 -1.11 -9.78 -7.73
C GLU A 51 -2.31 -9.19 -8.50
N GLU A 52 -2.80 -8.03 -8.07
CA GLU A 52 -4.02 -7.40 -8.55
C GLU A 52 -3.85 -6.70 -9.90
N ILE A 53 -4.96 -6.50 -10.60
CA ILE A 53 -4.97 -5.79 -11.89
C ILE A 53 -4.80 -4.29 -11.63
N VAL A 54 -3.65 -3.80 -12.04
CA VAL A 54 -3.33 -2.38 -12.01
C VAL A 54 -3.90 -1.68 -13.24
N TYR A 55 -4.70 -0.65 -13.03
CA TYR A 55 -5.14 0.25 -14.09
C TYR A 55 -4.22 1.46 -14.15
N ALA A 56 -3.29 1.47 -15.10
CA ALA A 56 -2.56 2.66 -15.48
C ALA A 56 -3.32 3.36 -16.62
N LYS A 57 -4.05 4.44 -16.31
CA LYS A 57 -4.57 5.37 -17.33
C LYS A 57 -3.59 6.53 -17.51
N GLU A 58 -3.71 7.25 -18.62
CA GLU A 58 -2.92 8.46 -18.90
C GLU A 58 -2.95 9.50 -17.76
N GLU A 59 -4.00 9.49 -16.93
CA GLU A 59 -4.20 10.40 -15.80
C GLU A 59 -3.80 9.83 -14.43
N GLY A 60 -3.43 8.55 -14.31
CA GLY A 60 -3.05 7.99 -13.02
C GLY A 60 -2.96 6.47 -12.92
N TYR A 61 -2.24 6.04 -11.89
CA TYR A 61 -2.11 4.65 -11.45
C TYR A 61 -3.18 4.35 -10.42
N THR A 62 -3.94 3.27 -10.60
CA THR A 62 -4.96 2.85 -9.63
C THR A 62 -4.99 1.34 -9.48
N VAL A 63 -4.82 0.87 -8.25
CA VAL A 63 -5.19 -0.49 -7.83
C VAL A 63 -6.64 -0.43 -7.38
N LYS A 64 -7.53 -1.05 -8.15
CA LYS A 64 -8.98 -0.92 -7.99
C LYS A 64 -9.44 -1.38 -6.61
N GLU A 65 -8.96 -2.53 -6.17
CA GLU A 65 -9.30 -3.20 -4.93
C GLU A 65 -8.95 -2.30 -3.74
N VAL A 66 -7.75 -1.73 -3.73
CA VAL A 66 -7.33 -0.78 -2.69
C VAL A 66 -8.14 0.51 -2.76
N PHE A 67 -8.38 1.04 -3.96
CA PHE A 67 -9.09 2.30 -4.12
C PHE A 67 -10.53 2.22 -3.61
N GLU A 68 -11.24 1.13 -3.92
CA GLU A 68 -12.61 0.90 -3.50
C GLU A 68 -12.69 0.73 -1.97
N GLU A 69 -11.76 -0.01 -1.37
CA GLU A 69 -11.68 -0.25 0.07
C GLU A 69 -11.55 1.06 0.87
N TYR A 70 -10.62 1.94 0.47
CA TYR A 70 -10.38 3.20 1.16
C TYR A 70 -11.23 4.36 0.64
N LYS A 71 -12.16 4.11 -0.29
CA LYS A 71 -13.06 5.16 -0.83
C LYS A 71 -13.91 5.81 0.25
N VAL A 72 -14.29 5.04 1.28
CA VAL A 72 -15.08 5.51 2.41
C VAL A 72 -14.40 6.62 3.21
N HIS A 73 -13.06 6.65 3.20
CA HIS A 73 -12.27 7.68 3.86
C HIS A 73 -12.12 8.96 3.02
N GLY A 74 -12.47 8.93 1.72
CA GLY A 74 -12.40 10.11 0.86
C GLY A 74 -11.04 10.80 0.92
N THR A 75 -11.04 12.07 1.36
CA THR A 75 -9.84 12.89 1.55
C THR A 75 -9.28 12.83 2.96
N ASP A 76 -9.93 12.14 3.89
CA ASP A 76 -9.56 12.08 5.29
C ASP A 76 -8.33 11.20 5.51
N HIS A 77 -7.67 11.41 6.65
CA HIS A 77 -6.53 10.63 7.06
C HIS A 77 -6.93 9.19 7.42
N ILE A 78 -6.18 8.22 6.91
CA ILE A 78 -6.39 6.80 7.18
C ILE A 78 -5.51 6.37 8.35
N ALA A 79 -6.13 6.21 9.52
CA ALA A 79 -5.44 5.85 10.75
C ALA A 79 -5.13 4.34 10.89
N LEU A 80 -5.92 3.49 10.25
CA LEU A 80 -5.76 2.04 10.31
C LEU A 80 -5.88 1.43 8.91
N PRO A 81 -5.11 0.37 8.61
CA PRO A 81 -5.34 -0.42 7.41
C PRO A 81 -6.75 -1.04 7.40
N ALA A 82 -7.22 -1.32 6.19
CA ALA A 82 -8.42 -2.09 5.96
C ALA A 82 -8.35 -3.48 6.59
N THR A 83 -9.51 -4.06 6.82
CA THR A 83 -9.69 -5.36 7.45
C THR A 83 -10.16 -6.38 6.43
N GLU A 84 -9.67 -7.62 6.54
CA GLU A 84 -10.20 -8.76 5.82
C GLU A 84 -11.03 -9.64 6.75
N TYR A 85 -12.11 -10.20 6.21
CA TYR A 85 -12.88 -11.25 6.85
C TYR A 85 -12.29 -12.60 6.50
N TYR A 86 -11.90 -13.39 7.50
CA TYR A 86 -11.45 -14.75 7.30
C TYR A 86 -12.28 -15.74 8.12
N LEU A 87 -12.52 -16.91 7.55
CA LEU A 87 -13.14 -18.02 8.25
C LEU A 87 -12.04 -18.84 8.93
N GLN A 88 -11.97 -18.79 10.25
CA GLN A 88 -11.03 -19.63 10.98
C GLN A 88 -11.48 -21.09 10.91
N TYR A 89 -10.60 -21.97 10.44
CA TYR A 89 -10.87 -23.42 10.35
C TYR A 89 -11.30 -23.97 11.72
N GLY A 90 -12.46 -24.64 11.76
CA GLY A 90 -13.07 -25.14 13.01
C GLY A 90 -14.05 -24.17 13.68
N SER A 91 -14.33 -23.02 13.09
CA SER A 91 -15.27 -22.01 13.59
C SER A 91 -16.22 -21.55 12.49
N PHE A 92 -17.49 -21.35 12.84
CA PHE A 92 -18.53 -20.88 11.91
C PHE A 92 -18.71 -19.35 11.93
N GLN A 93 -17.78 -18.62 12.53
CA GLN A 93 -17.80 -17.17 12.63
C GLN A 93 -16.70 -16.56 11.76
N LEU A 94 -17.07 -15.53 10.99
CA LEU A 94 -16.11 -14.69 10.30
C LEU A 94 -15.40 -13.82 11.33
N ILE A 95 -14.07 -13.81 11.27
CA ILE A 95 -13.24 -12.97 12.12
C ILE A 95 -12.69 -11.85 11.25
N GLU A 96 -12.79 -10.63 11.76
CA GLU A 96 -12.24 -9.44 11.15
C GLU A 96 -10.79 -9.23 11.65
N ARG A 97 -9.84 -9.07 10.73
CA ARG A 97 -8.45 -8.74 11.06
C ARG A 97 -7.88 -7.73 10.07
N THR A 98 -6.96 -6.88 10.51
CA THR A 98 -6.22 -6.01 9.59
C THR A 98 -5.35 -6.82 8.65
N TYR A 99 -5.16 -6.32 7.43
CA TYR A 99 -4.24 -6.94 6.47
C TYR A 99 -2.85 -7.12 7.10
N ALA A 100 -2.31 -8.32 6.95
CA ALA A 100 -0.99 -8.64 7.46
C ALA A 100 0.09 -7.86 6.68
N ILE A 101 1.11 -7.40 7.40
CA ILE A 101 2.31 -6.82 6.79
C ILE A 101 2.98 -7.90 5.92
N PRO A 102 3.36 -7.59 4.66
CA PRO A 102 4.04 -8.54 3.80
C PRO A 102 5.36 -9.00 4.42
N ASN A 103 5.69 -10.27 4.25
CA ASN A 103 7.00 -10.78 4.63
C ASN A 103 8.04 -10.39 3.58
N PHE A 104 8.41 -9.11 3.56
CA PHE A 104 9.42 -8.58 2.65
C PHE A 104 10.82 -9.10 2.99
N THR A 105 11.59 -9.39 1.95
CA THR A 105 13.04 -9.55 2.05
C THR A 105 13.72 -8.20 2.32
N GLN A 106 14.98 -8.21 2.77
CA GLN A 106 15.70 -6.96 3.05
C GLN A 106 15.84 -6.03 1.84
N GLU A 107 15.97 -6.58 0.64
CA GLU A 107 16.05 -5.79 -0.60
C GLU A 107 14.71 -5.10 -0.90
N GLU A 108 13.62 -5.83 -0.73
CA GLU A 108 12.25 -5.33 -0.92
C GLU A 108 11.91 -4.24 0.11
N ILE A 109 12.28 -4.44 1.39
CA ILE A 109 12.11 -3.41 2.43
C ILE A 109 12.82 -2.11 2.03
N LYS A 110 14.07 -2.20 1.57
CA LYS A 110 14.82 -1.00 1.13
C LYS A 110 14.11 -0.27 0.00
N LEU A 111 13.53 -1.02 -0.94
CA LEU A 111 12.80 -0.46 -2.06
C LEU A 111 11.54 0.28 -1.60
N VAL A 112 10.70 -0.37 -0.77
CA VAL A 112 9.48 0.25 -0.22
C VAL A 112 9.82 1.47 0.64
N GLN A 113 10.84 1.37 1.49
CA GLN A 113 11.32 2.49 2.32
C GLN A 113 11.84 3.64 1.47
N SER A 114 12.46 3.37 0.31
CA SER A 114 12.85 4.44 -0.63
C SER A 114 11.63 5.16 -1.24
N ALA A 115 10.53 4.44 -1.48
CA ALA A 115 9.28 5.04 -1.95
C ALA A 115 8.63 5.91 -0.86
N LEU A 116 8.62 5.43 0.40
CA LEU A 116 8.17 6.20 1.56
C LEU A 116 9.00 7.47 1.76
N ALA A 117 10.32 7.38 1.68
CA ALA A 117 11.20 8.54 1.81
C ALA A 117 10.92 9.59 0.72
N GLN A 118 10.71 9.16 -0.53
CA GLN A 118 10.34 10.05 -1.63
C GLN A 118 8.99 10.74 -1.37
N TYR A 119 8.00 10.02 -0.85
CA TYR A 119 6.71 10.60 -0.50
C TYR A 119 6.81 11.60 0.66
N ARG A 120 7.54 11.26 1.73
CA ARG A 120 7.79 12.16 2.86
C ARG A 120 8.47 13.45 2.41
N TYR A 121 9.46 13.35 1.51
CA TYR A 121 10.12 14.51 0.92
C TYR A 121 9.14 15.37 0.11
N ARG A 122 8.25 14.76 -0.67
CA ARG A 122 7.20 15.48 -1.40
C ARG A 122 6.25 16.23 -0.46
N LEU A 123 5.82 15.61 0.65
CA LEU A 123 4.99 16.27 1.65
C LEU A 123 5.69 17.48 2.27
N PHE A 124 6.99 17.34 2.59
CA PHE A 124 7.79 18.44 3.10
C PHE A 124 7.85 19.64 2.13
N LEU A 125 8.05 19.36 0.83
CA LEU A 125 8.06 20.41 -0.20
C LEU A 125 6.71 21.12 -0.37
N LEU A 126 5.59 20.40 -0.19
CA LEU A 126 4.25 21.00 -0.28
C LEU A 126 3.86 21.80 0.97
N ALA A 127 4.52 21.55 2.10
CA ALA A 127 4.31 22.25 3.36
C ALA A 127 5.23 23.49 3.54
N SER A 128 6.23 23.65 2.66
CA SER A 128 7.17 24.78 2.64
C SER A 128 6.66 25.93 1.77
#